data_AF-A0A444HNW6-F1
#
_entry.id   AF-A0A444HNW6-F1
#
_cell.length_a   1.000
_cell.length_b   1.000
_cell.length_c   1.000
_cell.angle_alpha   90.00
_cell.angle_beta   90.00
_cell.angle_gamma   90.00
#
_symmetry.space_group_name_H-M   'P 1'
#
loop_
_entity.id
_entity.type
_entity.pdbx_description
1 polymer ?
#
loop_
_entity_poly.entity_id
_entity_poly.type
_entity_poly.pdbx_seq_one_letter_code
_entity_poly.pdbx_strand_id
1 'polypeptide(L)'
;MLKSLSNFAKSFGIRAVLMGIVIGLALPLEANAETVDRVNGGKEASAISSATAVAMRDAIQRQFNIDARLEGIGSVRMTIHLKLDRDGQIVGVPDVEASGGSESTRKSITNAGVRAVRRAAPFTMLPKDKYDAWKEVILNFDTSALTQ
;
A
#
# COMPACT_ATOMS: atom_id res chain seq x y z
N MET A 1 13.02 -50.05 20.37
CA MET A 1 13.09 -49.78 21.83
C MET A 1 14.23 -48.78 22.01
N LEU A 2 14.12 -47.55 22.53
CA LEU A 2 13.09 -46.77 23.22
C LEU A 2 13.43 -45.28 22.95
N LYS A 3 12.40 -44.45 22.69
CA LYS A 3 12.08 -43.12 23.27
C LYS A 3 13.21 -42.06 23.41
N SER A 4 13.05 -40.87 22.80
CA SER A 4 12.44 -39.65 23.42
C SER A 4 13.39 -39.02 24.46
N LEU A 5 13.71 -37.72 24.52
CA LEU A 5 12.84 -36.55 24.61
C LEU A 5 13.74 -35.30 24.65
N SER A 6 13.25 -34.21 24.05
CA SER A 6 13.35 -32.82 24.51
C SER A 6 14.33 -32.50 25.66
N ASN A 7 15.33 -31.65 25.39
CA ASN A 7 15.99 -30.87 26.43
C ASN A 7 15.37 -29.48 26.50
N PHE A 8 14.41 -29.38 27.42
CA PHE A 8 13.70 -28.20 27.88
C PHE A 8 14.38 -27.67 29.14
N ALA A 9 14.88 -26.43 29.02
CA ALA A 9 15.02 -25.36 30.02
C ALA A 9 15.27 -25.63 31.53
N LYS A 10 16.09 -24.71 32.09
CA LYS A 10 16.20 -24.19 33.48
C LYS A 10 17.25 -24.83 34.41
N SER A 11 18.26 -24.02 34.75
CA SER A 11 18.74 -23.93 36.13
C SER A 11 19.31 -22.54 36.42
N PHE A 12 18.73 -21.90 37.43
CA PHE A 12 19.12 -20.65 38.07
C PHE A 12 20.35 -20.90 38.97
N GLY A 13 21.29 -19.96 39.02
CA GLY A 13 22.44 -20.01 39.92
C GLY A 13 22.92 -18.62 40.33
N ILE A 14 22.11 -17.92 41.12
CA ILE A 14 22.44 -16.63 41.75
C ILE A 14 23.35 -16.92 42.96
N ARG A 15 24.54 -16.32 43.02
CA ARG A 15 25.30 -16.15 44.26
C ARG A 15 25.33 -14.68 44.63
N ALA A 16 24.52 -14.35 45.63
CA ALA A 16 24.50 -13.07 46.30
C ALA A 16 25.75 -12.90 47.18
N VAL A 17 26.35 -11.71 47.15
CA VAL A 17 27.11 -11.14 48.27
C VAL A 17 26.57 -9.74 48.50
N LEU A 18 25.91 -9.59 49.65
CA LEU A 18 25.46 -8.34 50.24
C LEU A 18 26.66 -7.52 50.74
N MET A 19 26.61 -6.19 50.61
CA MET A 19 26.32 -5.26 51.73
C MET A 19 26.60 -3.81 51.30
N GLY A 20 25.57 -2.96 51.36
CA GLY A 20 25.67 -1.52 51.12
C GLY A 20 24.31 -0.85 51.13
N ILE A 21 23.94 -0.30 52.28
CA ILE A 21 22.63 0.22 52.67
C ILE A 21 22.11 1.38 51.79
N VAL A 22 20.83 1.23 51.43
CA VAL A 22 19.80 2.17 50.93
C VAL A 22 20.03 3.67 51.23
N ILE A 23 19.86 4.53 50.21
CA ILE A 23 18.99 5.73 50.20
C ILE A 23 18.69 6.13 48.73
N GLY A 24 17.41 6.04 48.37
CA GLY A 24 16.68 6.98 47.50
C GLY A 24 17.09 7.15 46.03
N LEU A 25 16.49 6.37 45.12
CA LEU A 25 15.55 6.86 44.11
C LEU A 25 14.99 5.64 43.36
N ALA A 26 13.68 5.54 43.29
CA ALA A 26 13.00 4.48 42.55
C ALA A 26 13.30 4.61 41.05
N LEU A 27 14.18 3.75 40.53
CA LEU A 27 14.19 3.37 39.13
C LEU A 27 13.62 1.95 39.06
N PRO A 28 12.37 1.75 38.62
CA PRO A 28 11.98 0.45 38.14
C PRO A 28 12.77 0.22 36.85
N LEU A 29 13.86 -0.54 36.95
CA LEU A 29 14.53 -1.12 35.79
C LEU A 29 13.64 -2.30 35.34
N GLU A 30 12.45 -1.94 34.84
CA GLU A 30 11.59 -2.80 34.05
C GLU A 30 12.38 -3.12 32.79
N ALA A 31 12.95 -4.32 32.78
CA ALA A 31 13.44 -4.97 31.58
C ALA A 31 12.23 -5.19 30.62
N ASN A 32 11.80 -4.12 29.97
CA ASN A 32 11.01 -4.21 28.76
C ASN A 32 11.98 -4.63 27.67
N ALA A 33 11.98 -5.93 27.39
CA ALA A 33 12.50 -6.45 26.14
C ALA A 33 11.96 -5.58 25.00
N GLU A 34 12.86 -4.94 24.26
CA GLU A 34 12.54 -4.10 23.12
C GLU A 34 11.64 -4.85 22.14
N THR A 35 10.37 -4.47 22.13
CA THR A 35 9.47 -4.66 21.00
C THR A 35 9.41 -3.32 20.28
N VAL A 36 10.49 -2.97 19.57
CA VAL A 36 10.53 -1.83 18.64
C VAL A 36 10.70 -2.41 17.24
N ASP A 37 9.59 -2.78 16.61
CA ASP A 37 9.57 -3.04 15.16
C ASP A 37 8.16 -2.91 14.55
N ARG A 38 7.11 -3.26 15.32
CA ARG A 38 5.72 -3.28 14.79
C ARG A 38 5.17 -1.91 14.39
N VAL A 39 5.68 -0.81 14.95
CA VAL A 39 5.19 0.55 14.62
C VAL A 39 5.83 1.08 13.32
N ASN A 40 7.02 0.62 12.95
CA ASN A 40 7.69 1.08 11.74
C ASN A 40 7.23 0.30 10.51
N GLY A 41 7.13 -1.04 10.60
CA GLY A 41 6.67 -1.88 9.48
C GLY A 41 5.28 -1.52 8.96
N GLY A 42 4.35 -1.11 9.84
CA GLY A 42 3.01 -0.66 9.44
C GLY A 42 3.00 0.71 8.72
N LYS A 43 3.84 1.65 9.18
CA LYS A 43 4.00 2.97 8.55
C LYS A 43 4.70 2.85 7.21
N GLU A 44 5.75 2.04 7.11
CA GLU A 44 6.45 1.79 5.86
C GLU A 44 5.57 1.09 4.83
N ALA A 45 4.84 0.03 5.21
CA ALA A 45 3.92 -0.65 4.29
C ALA A 45 2.80 0.29 3.78
N SER A 46 2.22 1.10 4.67
CA SER A 46 1.20 2.07 4.30
C SER A 46 1.75 3.21 3.42
N ALA A 47 2.93 3.73 3.73
CA ALA A 47 3.59 4.77 2.95
C ALA A 47 4.00 4.27 1.55
N ILE A 48 4.49 3.04 1.44
CA ILE A 48 4.79 2.43 0.14
C ILE A 48 3.50 2.22 -0.66
N SER A 49 2.43 1.74 -0.03
CA SER A 49 1.13 1.57 -0.70
C SER A 49 0.61 2.91 -1.23
N SER A 50 0.67 3.99 -0.43
CA SER A 50 0.21 5.31 -0.85
C SER A 50 1.09 5.93 -1.94
N ALA A 51 2.42 5.85 -1.82
CA ALA A 51 3.34 6.34 -2.84
C ALA A 51 3.19 5.56 -4.16
N THR A 52 3.01 4.24 -4.09
CA THR A 52 2.74 3.37 -5.24
C THR A 52 1.44 3.77 -5.94
N ALA A 53 0.36 3.96 -5.18
CA ALA A 53 -0.92 4.41 -5.72
C ALA A 53 -0.81 5.78 -6.41
N VAL A 54 -0.07 6.73 -5.82
CA VAL A 54 0.22 8.03 -6.43
C VAL A 54 0.98 7.87 -7.74
N ALA A 55 2.08 7.10 -7.75
CA ALA A 55 2.88 6.88 -8.95
C ALA A 55 2.08 6.25 -10.10
N MET A 56 1.19 5.29 -9.80
CA MET A 56 0.30 4.70 -10.81
C MET A 56 -0.74 5.69 -11.31
N ARG A 57 -1.36 6.46 -10.41
CA ARG A 57 -2.33 7.51 -10.79
C ARG A 57 -1.68 8.52 -11.72
N ASP A 58 -0.49 8.99 -11.38
CA ASP A 58 0.30 9.92 -12.20
C ASP A 58 0.63 9.34 -13.58
N ALA A 59 1.04 8.07 -13.65
CA ALA A 59 1.33 7.41 -14.91
C ALA A 59 0.08 7.28 -15.80
N ILE A 60 -1.07 6.94 -15.22
CA ILE A 60 -2.34 6.85 -15.93
C ILE A 60 -2.79 8.25 -16.39
N GLN A 61 -2.71 9.26 -15.52
CA GLN A 61 -3.08 10.65 -15.83
C GLN A 61 -2.27 11.21 -17.00
N ARG A 62 -0.96 10.93 -17.07
CA ARG A 62 -0.11 11.33 -18.20
C ARG A 62 -0.57 10.76 -19.54
N GLN A 63 -1.23 9.61 -19.55
CA GLN A 63 -1.75 8.96 -20.75
C GLN A 63 -3.24 9.25 -20.99
N PHE A 64 -3.87 9.99 -20.07
CA PHE A 64 -5.28 10.29 -20.12
C PHE A 64 -5.54 11.41 -21.12
N ASN A 65 -6.16 11.04 -22.25
CA ASN A 65 -6.53 11.99 -23.28
C ASN A 65 -8.05 11.99 -23.44
N ILE A 66 -8.65 13.11 -23.04
CA ILE A 66 -10.08 13.42 -23.15
C ILE A 66 -10.25 14.85 -23.67
N ASP A 67 -11.30 15.09 -24.45
CA ASP A 67 -11.63 16.45 -24.88
C ASP A 67 -12.05 17.27 -23.66
N ALA A 68 -11.26 18.30 -23.31
CA ALA A 68 -11.53 19.19 -22.19
C ALA A 68 -12.84 19.97 -22.33
N ARG A 69 -13.44 20.04 -23.54
CA ARG A 69 -14.76 20.65 -23.78
C ARG A 69 -15.93 19.74 -23.43
N LEU A 70 -15.68 18.50 -23.02
CA LEU A 70 -16.76 17.58 -22.63
C LEU A 70 -17.45 18.13 -21.36
N GLU A 71 -18.75 18.38 -21.48
CA GLU A 71 -19.53 18.93 -20.38
C GLU A 71 -19.62 17.95 -19.21
N GLY A 72 -19.48 18.49 -18.00
CA GLY A 72 -19.62 17.72 -16.76
C GLY A 72 -18.43 16.81 -16.43
N ILE A 73 -17.28 16.93 -17.10
CA ILE A 73 -16.07 16.17 -16.72
C ILE A 73 -15.76 16.36 -15.23
N GLY A 74 -15.84 17.60 -14.71
CA GLY A 74 -15.50 17.86 -13.30
C GLY A 74 -16.45 17.23 -12.27
N SER A 75 -17.59 16.67 -12.70
CA SER A 75 -18.56 16.02 -11.81
C SER A 75 -18.48 14.49 -11.83
N VAL A 76 -17.51 13.93 -12.55
CA VAL A 76 -17.35 12.47 -12.66
C VAL A 76 -16.29 11.97 -11.67
N ARG A 77 -16.57 10.81 -11.09
CA ARG A 77 -15.65 10.08 -10.22
C ARG A 77 -15.44 8.71 -10.84
N MET A 78 -14.20 8.37 -11.11
CA MET A 78 -13.82 7.13 -11.81
C MET A 78 -13.03 6.22 -10.86
N THR A 79 -13.39 4.95 -10.83
CA THR A 79 -12.71 3.91 -10.07
C THR A 79 -12.10 2.93 -11.05
N ILE A 80 -10.80 2.68 -10.94
CA ILE A 80 -10.07 1.76 -11.80
C ILE A 80 -9.54 0.62 -10.94
N HIS A 81 -9.95 -0.60 -11.24
CA HIS A 81 -9.42 -1.80 -10.63
C HIS A 81 -8.49 -2.54 -11.60
N LEU A 82 -7.26 -2.78 -11.12
CA LEU A 82 -6.16 -3.31 -11.90
C LEU A 82 -5.60 -4.56 -11.24
N LYS A 83 -5.29 -5.56 -12.06
CA LYS A 83 -4.46 -6.70 -11.68
C LYS A 83 -3.18 -6.64 -12.49
N LEU A 84 -2.04 -6.75 -11.82
CA LEU A 84 -0.72 -6.62 -12.41
C LEU A 84 0.13 -7.86 -12.15
N ASP A 85 1.03 -8.19 -13.07
CA ASP A 85 2.10 -9.17 -12.83
C ASP A 85 3.35 -8.52 -12.22
N ARG A 86 4.36 -9.33 -11.89
CA ARG A 86 5.60 -8.84 -11.25
C ARG A 86 6.44 -7.91 -12.14
N ASP A 87 6.17 -7.86 -13.44
CA ASP A 87 6.81 -6.95 -14.39
C ASP A 87 5.98 -5.68 -14.62
N GLY A 88 4.86 -5.54 -13.91
CA GLY A 88 3.97 -4.38 -14.00
C GLY A 88 3.06 -4.42 -15.22
N GLN A 89 2.91 -5.57 -15.88
CA GLN A 89 1.97 -5.73 -16.99
C GLN A 89 0.56 -5.98 -16.46
N ILE A 90 -0.43 -5.53 -17.22
CA ILE A 90 -1.83 -5.77 -16.90
C ILE A 90 -2.16 -7.24 -17.13
N VAL A 91 -2.72 -7.87 -16.11
CA VAL A 91 -3.25 -9.24 -16.17
C VAL A 91 -4.76 -9.16 -16.32
N GLY A 92 -5.28 -9.63 -17.45
CA GLY A 92 -6.71 -9.61 -17.76
C GLY A 92 -7.17 -8.24 -18.30
N VAL A 93 -8.41 -7.89 -18.00
CA VAL A 93 -9.04 -6.64 -18.46
C VAL A 93 -9.15 -5.68 -17.27
N PRO A 94 -8.67 -4.43 -17.39
CA PRO A 94 -8.92 -3.40 -16.39
C PRO A 94 -10.41 -3.16 -16.23
N ASP A 95 -10.88 -3.16 -14.99
CA ASP A 95 -12.26 -2.82 -14.66
C ASP A 95 -12.34 -1.34 -14.33
N VAL A 96 -13.19 -0.60 -15.04
CA VAL A 96 -13.28 0.85 -14.96
C VAL A 96 -14.73 1.25 -14.79
N GLU A 97 -15.04 1.78 -13.63
CA GLU A 97 -16.36 2.29 -13.28
C GLU A 97 -16.32 3.82 -13.21
N ALA A 98 -17.41 4.47 -13.60
CA ALA A 98 -17.57 5.91 -13.48
C ALA A 98 -18.95 6.23 -12.89
N SER A 99 -18.99 7.25 -12.04
CA SER A 99 -20.20 7.75 -11.38
C SER A 99 -20.29 9.28 -11.48
N GLY A 100 -21.49 9.83 -11.31
CA GLY A 100 -21.77 11.26 -11.50
C GLY A 100 -21.94 11.66 -12.98
N GLY A 101 -22.14 12.95 -13.24
CA GLY A 101 -22.30 13.51 -14.59
C GLY A 101 -23.43 12.90 -15.43
N SER A 102 -23.40 13.17 -16.75
CA SER A 102 -24.29 12.53 -17.72
C SER A 102 -23.78 11.14 -18.11
N GLU A 103 -24.66 10.24 -18.59
CA GLU A 103 -24.26 8.92 -19.08
C GLU A 103 -23.26 9.00 -20.24
N SER A 104 -23.44 9.98 -21.14
CA SER A 104 -22.52 10.22 -22.25
C SER A 104 -21.12 10.61 -21.76
N THR A 105 -21.07 11.49 -20.75
CA THR A 105 -19.82 11.93 -20.11
C THR A 105 -19.13 10.75 -19.43
N ARG A 106 -19.87 9.95 -18.64
CA ARG A 106 -19.34 8.75 -17.97
C ARG A 106 -18.73 7.78 -18.97
N LYS A 107 -19.47 7.42 -20.03
CA LYS A 107 -19.00 6.48 -21.06
C LYS A 107 -17.74 6.98 -21.75
N SER A 108 -17.66 8.28 -22.04
CA SER A 108 -16.48 8.90 -22.65
C SER A 108 -15.27 8.83 -21.72
N ILE A 109 -15.45 9.14 -20.44
CA ILE A 109 -14.40 9.07 -19.41
C ILE A 109 -13.95 7.63 -19.16
N THR A 110 -14.87 6.68 -19.00
CA THR A 110 -14.56 5.26 -18.84
C THR A 110 -13.71 4.74 -20.01
N ASN A 111 -14.13 5.02 -21.24
CA ASN A 111 -13.37 4.64 -22.43
C ASN A 111 -11.99 5.29 -22.48
N ALA A 112 -11.86 6.55 -22.07
CA ALA A 112 -10.58 7.24 -21.96
C ALA A 112 -9.69 6.60 -20.88
N GLY A 113 -10.25 6.26 -19.72
CA GLY A 113 -9.56 5.58 -18.62
C GLY A 113 -9.01 4.23 -19.03
N VAL A 114 -9.80 3.38 -19.67
CA VAL A 114 -9.33 2.08 -20.19
C VAL A 114 -8.15 2.26 -21.15
N ARG A 115 -8.21 3.23 -22.07
CA ARG A 115 -7.10 3.51 -22.99
C ARG A 115 -5.86 4.02 -22.26
N ALA A 116 -6.04 4.92 -21.29
CA ALA A 116 -4.95 5.51 -20.51
C ALA A 116 -4.20 4.43 -19.71
N VAL A 117 -4.94 3.56 -19.02
CA VAL A 117 -4.39 2.41 -18.29
C VAL A 117 -3.58 1.51 -19.20
N ARG A 118 -4.13 1.12 -20.36
CA ARG A 118 -3.44 0.23 -21.30
C ARG A 118 -2.16 0.85 -21.89
N ARG A 119 -2.10 2.18 -22.00
CA ARG A 119 -0.91 2.91 -22.46
C ARG A 119 0.12 3.15 -21.36
N ALA A 120 -0.32 3.22 -20.11
CA ALA A 120 0.56 3.41 -18.96
C ALA A 120 1.31 2.11 -18.60
N ALA A 121 0.78 0.95 -18.98
CA ALA A 121 1.48 -0.32 -18.84
C ALA A 121 2.66 -0.44 -19.81
N PRO A 122 3.78 -1.07 -19.40
CA PRO A 122 4.03 -1.64 -18.07
C PRO A 122 4.29 -0.59 -16.98
N PHE A 123 3.81 -0.86 -15.76
CA PHE A 123 4.08 -0.06 -14.56
C PHE A 123 5.46 -0.40 -13.96
N THR A 124 6.54 -0.08 -14.68
CA THR A 124 7.91 -0.48 -14.32
C THR A 124 8.48 0.25 -13.10
N MET A 125 7.84 1.33 -12.63
CA MET A 125 8.25 2.08 -11.45
C MET A 125 7.89 1.41 -10.13
N LEU A 126 7.18 0.28 -10.17
CA LEU A 126 6.70 -0.41 -8.98
C LEU A 126 7.81 -1.25 -8.33
N PRO A 127 7.99 -1.17 -7.00
CA PRO A 127 9.02 -1.95 -6.30
C PRO A 127 8.68 -3.44 -6.31
N LYS A 128 9.50 -4.25 -7.00
CA LYS A 128 9.28 -5.70 -7.19
C LYS A 128 9.26 -6.50 -5.88
N ASP A 129 9.99 -6.05 -4.88
CA ASP A 129 10.03 -6.65 -3.54
C ASP A 129 8.74 -6.44 -2.74
N LYS A 130 7.86 -5.54 -3.19
CA LYS A 130 6.56 -5.23 -2.55
C LYS A 130 5.36 -5.66 -3.40
N TYR A 131 5.54 -6.65 -4.27
CA TYR A 131 4.51 -7.12 -5.20
C TYR A 131 3.14 -7.36 -4.56
N ASP A 132 3.08 -7.96 -3.36
CA ASP A 132 1.81 -8.21 -2.69
C ASP A 132 1.01 -6.96 -2.34
N ALA A 133 1.67 -5.80 -2.24
CA ALA A 133 1.02 -4.52 -1.97
C ALA A 133 0.41 -3.87 -3.23
N TRP A 134 0.77 -4.32 -4.43
CA TRP A 134 0.34 -3.69 -5.69
C TRP A 134 -0.07 -4.64 -6.83
N LYS A 135 -0.04 -5.96 -6.60
CA LYS A 135 -0.53 -6.96 -7.57
C LYS A 135 -2.01 -6.79 -7.94
N GLU A 136 -2.78 -6.20 -7.04
CA GLU A 136 -4.20 -5.87 -7.22
C GLU A 136 -4.46 -4.53 -6.54
N VAL A 137 -4.88 -3.53 -7.31
CA VAL A 137 -5.01 -2.15 -6.81
C VAL A 137 -6.26 -1.50 -7.36
N ILE A 138 -6.94 -0.79 -6.47
CA ILE A 138 -8.11 0.04 -6.79
C ILE A 138 -7.69 1.50 -6.68
N LEU A 139 -7.76 2.21 -7.80
CA LEU A 139 -7.39 3.61 -7.91
C LEU A 139 -8.63 4.46 -8.12
N ASN A 140 -8.83 5.44 -7.25
CA ASN A 140 -9.90 6.41 -7.38
C ASN A 140 -9.39 7.70 -8.03
N PHE A 141 -10.09 8.15 -9.06
CA PHE A 141 -9.80 9.36 -9.82
C PHE A 141 -10.97 10.32 -9.69
N ASP A 142 -10.67 11.53 -9.22
CA ASP A 142 -11.56 12.66 -9.33
C ASP A 142 -11.22 13.41 -10.62
N THR A 143 -12.16 13.45 -11.58
CA THR A 143 -11.89 14.09 -12.86
C THR A 143 -12.00 15.61 -12.80
N SER A 144 -12.42 16.22 -11.68
CA SER A 144 -12.26 17.66 -11.46
C SER A 144 -10.80 18.11 -11.45
N ALA A 145 -9.88 17.24 -11.04
CA ALA A 145 -8.45 17.51 -11.09
C ALA A 145 -7.89 17.53 -12.53
N LEU A 146 -8.65 17.04 -13.52
CA LEU A 146 -8.26 17.07 -14.93
C LEU A 146 -8.73 18.34 -15.65
N THR A 147 -9.55 19.17 -14.99
CA THR A 147 -10.13 20.39 -15.57
C THR A 147 -9.51 21.67 -15.02
N GLN A 148 -8.37 21.60 -14.32
CA GLN A 148 -7.65 22.77 -13.79
C GLN A 148 -6.70 23.38 -14.82
#